data_AF-A0A3E0WWG0-F1
#
_entry.id   AF-A0A3E0WWG0-F1
#
_cell.length_a   1.000
_cell.length_b   1.000
_cell.length_c   1.000
_cell.angle_alpha   90.00
_cell.angle_beta   90.00
_cell.angle_gamma   90.00
#
_symmetry.space_group_name_H-M   'P 1'
#
loop_
_entity.id
_entity.type
_entity.pdbx_description
1 polymer ?
#
loop_
_entity_poly.entity_id
_entity_poly.type
_entity_poly.pdbx_seq_one_letter_code
_entity_poly.pdbx_strand_id
1 'polypeptide(L)'
;MNIEDPNELLALHRCLLEAKFSPDPDDRDIAGSPIVAKLANNVVAELEAREGAQWGEWRRAENHPQKVSALVSALSQRSLQDLPQSERAAFIHDALAPLVASEELIDEVVEKVFGLGKV
;
A
#
# COMPACT_ATOMS: atom_id res chain seq x y z
N MET A 1 9.18 -17.04 3.88
CA MET A 1 10.36 -16.19 3.54
C MET A 1 11.53 -16.66 4.39
N ASN A 2 12.77 -16.70 3.90
CA ASN A 2 13.91 -17.24 4.70
C ASN A 2 14.67 -16.13 5.43
N ILE A 3 13.99 -15.40 6.32
CA ILE A 3 14.58 -14.42 7.23
C ILE A 3 14.29 -14.90 8.64
N GLU A 4 15.30 -15.32 9.40
CA GLU A 4 15.11 -15.94 10.71
C GLU A 4 15.07 -14.92 11.85
N ASP A 5 15.82 -13.82 11.78
CA ASP A 5 15.81 -12.78 12.80
C ASP A 5 14.54 -11.90 12.70
N PRO A 6 13.71 -11.81 13.76
CA PRO A 6 12.55 -10.91 13.79
C PRO A 6 12.91 -9.45 13.52
N ASN A 7 14.09 -8.98 13.92
CA ASN A 7 14.52 -7.60 13.69
C ASN A 7 14.81 -7.33 12.21
N GLU A 8 15.38 -8.30 11.49
CA GLU A 8 15.59 -8.21 10.04
C GLU A 8 14.26 -8.14 9.30
N LEU A 9 13.29 -8.94 9.73
CA LEU A 9 11.95 -8.94 9.14
C LEU A 9 11.21 -7.62 9.40
N LEU A 10 11.33 -7.07 10.62
CA LEU A 10 10.78 -5.75 10.96
C LEU A 10 11.49 -4.61 10.21
N ALA A 11 12.80 -4.70 10.02
CA ALA A 11 13.55 -3.74 9.21
C ALA A 11 13.08 -3.78 7.75
N LEU A 12 12.93 -4.96 7.17
CA LEU A 12 12.40 -5.13 5.81
C LEU A 12 10.98 -4.56 5.69
N HIS A 13 10.11 -4.82 6.67
CA HIS A 13 8.77 -4.22 6.72
C HIS A 13 8.81 -2.70 6.66
N ARG A 14 9.68 -2.07 7.46
CA ARG A 14 9.86 -0.61 7.47
C ARG A 14 10.38 -0.09 6.13
N CYS A 15 11.35 -0.76 5.51
CA CYS A 15 11.86 -0.39 4.20
C CYS A 15 10.78 -0.47 3.11
N LEU A 16 9.96 -1.53 3.11
CA LEU A 16 8.86 -1.69 2.16
C LEU A 16 7.78 -0.61 2.35
N LEU A 17 7.45 -0.27 3.59
CA LEU A 17 6.53 0.83 3.87
C LEU A 17 7.07 2.17 3.39
N GLU A 18 8.33 2.48 3.66
CA GLU A 18 8.94 3.74 3.22
C GLU A 18 8.91 3.84 1.69
N ALA A 19 9.24 2.76 0.99
CA ALA A 19 9.24 2.74 -0.46
C ALA A 19 7.83 2.84 -1.07
N LYS A 20 6.84 2.11 -0.53
CA LYS A 20 5.46 2.12 -1.06
C LYS A 20 4.70 3.41 -0.75
N PHE A 21 4.96 4.02 0.40
CA PHE A 21 4.26 5.22 0.88
C PHE A 21 5.10 6.48 0.82
N SER A 22 6.21 6.47 0.08
CA SER A 22 6.98 7.67 -0.20
C SER A 22 6.10 8.67 -0.97
N PRO A 23 6.00 9.93 -0.52
CA PRO A 23 5.24 10.96 -1.22
C PRO A 23 5.89 11.37 -2.56
N ASP A 24 7.20 11.14 -2.71
CA ASP A 24 7.96 11.42 -3.92
C ASP A 24 8.97 10.27 -4.18
N PRO A 25 8.50 9.12 -4.70
CA PRO A 25 9.37 7.98 -4.96
C PRO A 25 10.18 8.18 -6.24
N ASP A 26 11.49 7.88 -6.17
CA ASP A 26 12.34 7.80 -7.35
C ASP A 26 11.82 6.74 -8.35
N ASP A 27 11.40 5.58 -7.83
CA ASP A 27 10.73 4.53 -8.60
C ASP A 27 9.22 4.55 -8.30
N ARG A 28 8.46 5.14 -9.22
CA ARG A 28 7.01 5.32 -9.11
C ARG A 28 6.24 4.01 -9.24
N ASP A 29 6.84 2.93 -9.76
CA ASP A 29 6.15 1.67 -9.99
C ASP A 29 6.04 0.83 -8.72
N ILE A 30 6.87 1.10 -7.69
CA ILE A 30 6.85 0.40 -6.40
C ILE A 30 5.48 0.50 -5.72
N ALA A 31 4.92 1.71 -5.67
CA ALA A 31 3.67 1.96 -4.97
C ALA A 31 2.56 1.06 -5.49
N GLY A 32 2.30 1.03 -6.80
CA GLY A 32 1.23 0.21 -7.41
C GLY A 32 1.61 -1.22 -7.78
N SER A 33 2.83 -1.68 -7.48
CA SER A 33 3.31 -2.99 -7.95
C SER A 33 2.64 -4.15 -7.19
N PRO A 34 1.96 -5.09 -7.90
CA PRO A 34 1.38 -6.28 -7.28
C PRO A 34 2.46 -7.22 -6.70
N ILE A 35 3.67 -7.20 -7.27
CA ILE A 35 4.80 -8.00 -6.78
C ILE A 35 5.26 -7.47 -5.43
N VAL A 36 5.41 -6.14 -5.30
CA VAL A 36 5.79 -5.51 -4.03
C VAL A 36 4.67 -5.62 -3.00
N ALA A 37 3.40 -5.50 -3.43
CA ALA A 37 2.24 -5.71 -2.57
C ALA A 37 2.25 -7.12 -1.95
N LYS A 38 2.44 -8.16 -2.78
CA LYS A 38 2.59 -9.54 -2.33
C LYS A 38 3.77 -9.70 -1.37
N LEU A 39 4.92 -9.07 -1.66
CA LEU A 39 6.09 -9.12 -0.79
C LEU A 39 5.78 -8.51 0.58
N ALA A 40 5.20 -7.31 0.62
CA ALA A 40 4.83 -6.63 1.86
C ALA A 40 3.81 -7.44 2.68
N ASN A 41 2.82 -8.05 2.02
CA ASN A 41 1.86 -8.94 2.66
C ASN A 41 2.52 -10.16 3.29
N ASN A 42 3.47 -10.80 2.60
CA ASN A 42 4.20 -11.95 3.12
C ASN A 42 5.05 -11.56 4.34
N VAL A 43 5.71 -10.39 4.30
CA VAL A 43 6.49 -9.89 5.45
C VAL A 43 5.61 -9.73 6.68
N VAL A 44 4.43 -9.10 6.53
CA VAL A 44 3.52 -8.92 7.67
C VAL A 44 2.93 -10.23 8.15
N ALA A 45 2.61 -11.18 7.27
CA ALA A 45 2.13 -12.51 7.67
C ALA A 45 3.18 -13.27 8.51
N GLU A 46 4.45 -13.17 8.15
CA GLU A 46 5.56 -13.77 8.90
C GLU A 46 5.78 -13.07 10.25
N LEU A 47 5.60 -11.75 10.33
CA LEU A 47 5.63 -11.00 11.61
C LEU A 47 4.45 -11.38 12.51
N GLU A 48 3.25 -11.49 11.95
CA GLU A 48 2.04 -11.91 12.66
C GLU A 48 2.17 -13.33 13.22
N ALA A 49 2.75 -14.25 12.46
CA ALA A 49 3.00 -15.62 12.93
C ALA A 49 3.97 -15.68 14.14
N ARG A 50 4.84 -14.68 14.32
CA ARG A 50 5.85 -14.63 15.39
C ARG A 50 5.42 -13.81 16.60
N GLU A 51 4.77 -12.68 16.36
CA GLU A 51 4.44 -11.67 17.38
C GLU A 51 2.96 -11.65 17.77
N GLY A 52 2.09 -12.32 17.00
CA GLY A 52 0.66 -12.47 17.27
C GLY A 52 -0.24 -11.41 16.64
N ALA A 53 -1.51 -11.40 17.07
CA ALA A 53 -2.64 -10.75 16.39
C ALA A 53 -2.61 -9.21 16.30
N GLN A 54 -1.62 -8.54 16.92
CA GLN A 54 -1.49 -7.07 16.89
C GLN A 54 -1.38 -6.51 15.46
N TRP A 55 -0.88 -7.32 14.53
CA TRP A 55 -0.71 -6.95 13.13
C TRP A 55 -2.05 -6.79 12.41
N GLY A 56 -3.10 -7.52 12.78
CA GLY A 56 -4.41 -7.39 12.16
C GLY A 56 -5.02 -5.99 12.36
N GLU A 57 -4.92 -5.44 13.57
CA GLU A 57 -5.38 -4.06 13.86
C GLU A 57 -4.45 -3.02 13.26
N TRP A 58 -3.13 -3.25 13.35
CA TRP A 58 -2.13 -2.36 12.74
C TRP A 58 -2.33 -2.23 11.23
N ARG A 59 -2.73 -3.30 10.53
CA ARG A 59 -2.93 -3.28 9.07
C ARG A 59 -4.11 -2.44 8.61
N ARG A 60 -5.05 -2.05 9.48
CA ARG A 60 -6.20 -1.23 9.05
C ARG A 60 -5.74 0.10 8.48
N ALA A 61 -5.97 0.34 7.20
CA ALA A 61 -5.49 1.54 6.52
C ALA A 61 -6.07 2.83 7.14
N GLU A 62 -7.27 2.75 7.69
CA GLU A 62 -7.97 3.81 8.42
C GLU A 62 -7.18 4.29 9.65
N ASN A 63 -6.33 3.44 10.22
CA ASN A 63 -5.43 3.80 11.33
C ASN A 63 -4.17 4.54 10.87
N HIS A 64 -3.96 4.71 9.54
CA HIS A 64 -2.78 5.37 8.95
C HIS A 64 -3.16 6.46 7.94
N PRO A 65 -3.99 7.46 8.31
CA PRO A 65 -4.47 8.48 7.39
C PRO A 65 -3.34 9.25 6.68
N GLN A 66 -2.21 9.47 7.35
CA GLN A 66 -1.02 10.09 6.78
C GLN A 66 -0.39 9.28 5.65
N LYS A 67 -0.38 7.94 5.74
CA LYS A 67 0.16 7.05 4.70
C LYS A 67 -0.77 7.02 3.49
N VAL A 68 -2.08 6.92 3.74
CA VAL A 68 -3.09 6.99 2.68
C VAL A 68 -2.99 8.33 1.94
N SER A 69 -2.87 9.44 2.66
CA SER A 69 -2.72 10.76 2.03
C SER A 69 -1.43 10.89 1.22
N ALA A 70 -0.31 10.36 1.70
CA ALA A 70 0.96 10.35 0.95
C ALA A 70 0.84 9.52 -0.33
N LEU A 71 0.24 8.34 -0.25
CA LEU A 71 -0.01 7.47 -1.40
C LEU A 71 -0.89 8.16 -2.44
N VAL A 72 -2.01 8.77 -2.03
CA VAL A 72 -2.88 9.54 -2.93
C VAL A 72 -2.08 10.63 -3.63
N SER A 73 -1.29 11.42 -2.88
CA SER A 73 -0.47 12.49 -3.45
C SER A 73 0.53 11.97 -4.48
N ALA A 74 1.21 10.86 -4.20
CA ALA A 74 2.16 10.24 -5.10
C ALA A 74 1.48 9.68 -6.37
N LEU A 75 0.34 9.01 -6.23
CA LEU A 75 -0.40 8.41 -7.35
C LEU A 75 -1.07 9.45 -8.25
N SER A 76 -1.60 10.54 -7.69
CA SER A 76 -2.20 11.64 -8.47
C SER A 76 -1.18 12.38 -9.36
N GLN A 77 0.12 12.25 -9.07
CA GLN A 77 1.19 12.81 -9.91
C GLN A 77 1.62 11.87 -11.05
N ARG A 78 1.05 10.65 -11.12
CA ARG A 78 1.37 9.66 -12.16
C ARG A 78 0.35 9.73 -13.29
N SER A 79 0.80 9.42 -14.50
CA SER A 79 -0.11 9.17 -15.62
C SER A 79 -0.65 7.75 -15.53
N LEU A 80 -1.83 7.59 -14.91
CA LEU A 80 -2.53 6.30 -14.76
C LEU A 80 -3.79 6.22 -15.64
N GLN A 81 -3.86 7.05 -16.69
CA GLN A 81 -5.04 7.25 -17.52
C GLN A 81 -5.43 5.98 -18.31
N ASP A 82 -4.41 5.21 -18.70
CA ASP A 82 -4.57 3.97 -19.45
C ASP A 82 -5.06 2.80 -18.60
N LEU A 83 -5.11 2.94 -17.26
CA LEU A 83 -5.60 1.90 -16.38
C LEU A 83 -7.13 1.77 -16.50
N PRO A 84 -7.65 0.60 -16.95
CA PRO A 84 -9.08 0.39 -17.13
C PRO A 84 -9.85 0.62 -15.83
N GLN A 85 -11.05 1.21 -15.92
CA GLN A 85 -11.87 1.47 -14.74
C GLN A 85 -12.12 0.21 -13.89
N SER A 86 -12.29 -0.94 -14.54
CA SER A 86 -12.46 -2.24 -13.89
C SER A 86 -11.26 -2.71 -13.08
N GLU A 87 -10.06 -2.17 -13.33
CA GLU A 87 -8.81 -2.56 -12.67
C GLU A 87 -8.37 -1.57 -11.57
N ARG A 88 -8.97 -0.38 -11.51
CA ARG A 88 -8.56 0.70 -10.59
C ARG A 88 -8.65 0.31 -9.12
N ALA A 89 -9.74 -0.36 -8.72
CA ALA A 89 -9.90 -0.81 -7.33
C ALA A 89 -8.83 -1.84 -6.94
N ALA A 90 -8.55 -2.80 -7.82
CA ALA A 90 -7.50 -3.80 -7.60
C ALA A 90 -6.11 -3.16 -7.51
N PHE A 91 -5.82 -2.19 -8.39
CA PHE A 91 -4.59 -1.40 -8.33
C PHE A 91 -4.45 -0.63 -7.02
N ILE A 92 -5.51 0.03 -6.54
CA ILE A 92 -5.48 0.75 -5.26
C ILE A 92 -5.31 -0.21 -4.08
N HIS A 93 -5.92 -1.38 -4.13
CA HIS A 93 -5.71 -2.43 -3.13
C HIS A 93 -4.23 -2.85 -3.06
N ASP A 94 -3.59 -3.10 -4.20
CA ASP A 94 -2.15 -3.40 -4.25
C ASP A 94 -1.28 -2.21 -3.83
N ALA A 95 -1.74 -0.99 -4.11
CA ALA A 95 -1.06 0.23 -3.73
C ALA A 95 -1.03 0.44 -2.21
N LEU A 96 -2.14 0.12 -1.54
CA LEU A 96 -2.28 0.24 -0.09
C LEU A 96 -1.60 -0.90 0.68
N ALA A 97 -1.24 -2.01 0.04
CA ALA A 97 -0.56 -3.11 0.72
C ALA A 97 0.70 -2.62 1.48
N PRO A 98 1.02 -3.15 2.67
CA PRO A 98 0.33 -4.22 3.36
C PRO A 98 -0.90 -3.77 4.17
N LEU A 99 -1.23 -2.47 4.14
CA LEU A 99 -2.45 -1.98 4.77
C LEU A 99 -3.68 -2.55 4.04
N VAL A 100 -4.71 -2.84 4.82
CA VAL A 100 -6.00 -3.36 4.37
C VAL A 100 -7.02 -2.28 4.64
N ALA A 101 -7.65 -1.79 3.58
CA ALA A 101 -8.68 -0.76 3.63
C ALA A 101 -10.07 -1.39 3.52
N SER A 102 -11.08 -0.73 4.09
CA SER A 102 -12.48 -1.02 3.81
C SER A 102 -12.82 -0.70 2.34
N GLU A 103 -13.94 -1.24 1.86
CA GLU A 103 -14.41 -0.94 0.49
C GLU A 103 -14.68 0.56 0.33
N GLU A 104 -15.23 1.22 1.35
CA GLU A 104 -15.49 2.66 1.33
C GLU A 104 -14.20 3.49 1.18
N LEU A 105 -13.13 3.11 1.87
CA LEU A 105 -11.84 3.79 1.75
C LEU A 105 -11.17 3.51 0.40
N ILE A 106 -11.31 2.31 -0.16
CA ILE A 106 -10.85 2.01 -1.52
C ILE A 106 -11.56 2.91 -2.53
N ASP A 107 -12.88 3.01 -2.47
CA ASP A 107 -13.68 3.84 -3.37
C ASP A 107 -13.28 5.33 -3.26
N GLU A 108 -13.09 5.83 -2.04
CA GLU A 108 -12.61 7.19 -1.80
C GLU A 108 -11.24 7.45 -2.46
N VAL A 109 -10.30 6.52 -2.32
CA VAL A 109 -8.96 6.64 -2.89
C VAL A 109 -9.00 6.53 -4.43
N VAL A 110 -9.83 5.63 -4.98
CA VAL A 110 -10.05 5.52 -6.44
C VAL A 110 -10.56 6.85 -6.99
N GLU A 111 -11.56 7.47 -6.35
CA GLU A 111 -12.09 8.77 -6.79
C GLU A 111 -11.03 9.88 -6.71
N LYS A 112 -10.23 9.94 -5.64
CA LYS A 112 -9.16 10.95 -5.52
C LYS A 112 -8.05 10.79 -6.57
N VAL A 113 -7.68 9.55 -6.90
CA VAL A 113 -6.58 9.27 -7.83
C VAL A 113 -7.03 9.37 -9.28
N PHE A 114 -8.22 8.87 -9.61
CA PHE A 114 -8.68 8.73 -10.99
C PHE A 114 -9.88 9.60 -11.36
N GLY A 115 -10.64 10.10 -10.39
CA GLY A 115 -11.84 10.93 -10.57
C GLY A 115 -11.57 12.42 -10.74
N LEU A 116 -10.34 12.89 -10.46
CA LEU A 116 -9.92 14.27 -10.74
C LEU A 116 -9.61 14.47 -12.23
N GLY A 117 -10.69 14.45 -13.00
CA GLY A 117 -10.86 15.00 -14.32
C GLY A 117 -12.19 15.76 -14.39
N LYS A 118 -12.38 16.75 -13.51
CA LYS A 118 -13.41 17.78 -13.68
C LYS A 118 -12.80 19.16 -13.45
N VAL A 119 -12.44 19.76 -14.59
CA VAL A 119 -12.26 21.19 -14.93
C VAL A 119 -11.46 22.04 -13.95
#